data_AF-A0A8C3CMQ4-F1
#
_entry.id   AF-A0A8C3CMQ4-F1
#
_cell.length_a   1.000
_cell.length_b   1.000
_cell.length_c   1.000
_cell.angle_alpha   90.00
_cell.angle_beta   90.00
_cell.angle_gamma   90.00
#
_symmetry.space_group_name_H-M   'P 1'
#
loop_
_entity.id
_entity.type
_entity.pdbx_description
1 polymer ?
#
loop_
_entity_poly.entity_id
_entity_poly.type
_entity_poly.pdbx_seq_one_letter_code
_entity_poly.pdbx_strand_id
1 'polypeptide(L)'
;MHANSLKSILPRKQKALSFQLSARGHWSTWPAFASGQTVLKNHKPCCAPEEKMPSNKQALLTIPKPRYLEQLESYLRKELQYLDLTQRNSQELRLQPYREIFEFFIDNFKTYKPLLSAIKNEYEATLAHLKETIRALEPLKAMVTTVSEECSQQILALQEKEKVEINMLKQEKQHLLKFIDNMKEEKSSLQTQVERLQTSVAEEYTRYLNEYGARKLLLAKVNDMHNEQLNVKQRQVQDVKGEDVVKLTLALKIARQDLTKTQVKLNAMIADYGDVVPRREFESLEKKYSDLQQEMETLKKDFDQLHKEYQTLLEIQRETAEERDNFFTELQQAQRSCTPRPNWAKCSEVIPGGAHQWGCLAEGKTSDQLVDVLLEEIGTRLLKEMNVFPGRGKGDKVPVYLRHVGEVKNKKLTKKDVVDILKDIWKEKIALEQQTGKRPVLPEFFLSYLQKRYGDTSAMEWSYTLYENMRLCPSNHVMSSFYNILTGKVGNLQPSAAPL
;
A
#
# COMPACT_ATOMS: atom_id res chain seq x y z
N MET A 1 -18.13 11.12 -41.23
CA MET A 1 -17.34 9.94 -40.82
C MET A 1 -16.15 10.43 -40.00
N HIS A 2 -15.67 9.62 -39.06
CA HIS A 2 -14.65 9.90 -38.01
C HIS A 2 -15.25 10.49 -36.72
N ALA A 3 -15.50 9.70 -35.67
CA ALA A 3 -14.61 8.91 -34.80
C ALA A 3 -14.03 9.75 -33.65
N ASN A 4 -14.62 9.55 -32.46
CA ASN A 4 -14.10 9.94 -31.16
C ASN A 4 -12.76 9.25 -30.87
N SER A 5 -11.89 9.89 -30.09
CA SER A 5 -11.02 9.16 -29.17
C SER A 5 -10.78 9.96 -27.89
N LEU A 6 -11.36 9.44 -26.81
CA LEU A 6 -11.27 9.89 -25.43
C LEU A 6 -9.97 9.36 -24.82
N LYS A 7 -9.19 10.26 -24.21
CA LYS A 7 -7.93 9.99 -23.51
C LYS A 7 -8.19 9.17 -22.23
N SER A 8 -7.49 8.04 -22.08
CA SER A 8 -7.49 7.22 -20.87
C SER A 8 -6.37 7.66 -19.91
N ILE A 9 -6.75 8.05 -18.69
CA ILE A 9 -5.87 8.42 -17.58
C ILE A 9 -5.35 7.13 -16.90
N LEU A 10 -4.02 7.01 -16.77
CA LEU A 10 -3.32 5.94 -16.03
C LEU A 10 -3.23 6.30 -14.53
N PRO A 11 -3.47 5.36 -13.59
CA PRO A 11 -3.26 5.61 -12.17
C PRO A 11 -1.83 5.28 -11.71
N ARG A 12 -1.40 6.08 -10.74
CA ARG A 12 -0.07 6.22 -10.14
C ARG A 12 0.25 5.05 -9.21
N LYS A 13 1.39 4.37 -9.44
CA LYS A 13 1.94 3.30 -8.58
C LYS A 13 2.09 3.76 -7.12
N GLN A 14 1.41 3.10 -6.19
CA GLN A 14 1.77 3.09 -4.76
C GLN A 14 2.54 1.79 -4.44
N LYS A 15 3.61 1.92 -3.63
CA LYS A 15 4.41 0.79 -3.14
C LYS A 15 3.55 -0.09 -2.22
N ALA A 16 3.34 -1.34 -2.61
CA ALA A 16 2.73 -2.36 -1.77
C ALA A 16 3.75 -2.87 -0.73
N LEU A 17 3.38 -2.81 0.56
CA LEU A 17 3.99 -3.67 1.57
C LEU A 17 3.59 -5.12 1.27
N SER A 18 4.58 -6.02 1.30
CA SER A 18 4.41 -7.46 1.16
C SER A 18 3.58 -8.04 2.31
N PHE A 19 2.28 -8.28 2.08
CA PHE A 19 1.50 -9.18 2.90
C PHE A 19 1.62 -10.60 2.32
N GLN A 20 2.34 -11.45 3.06
CA GLN A 20 2.38 -12.90 2.81
C GLN A 20 0.97 -13.47 3.01
N LEU A 21 0.42 -14.11 1.98
CA LEU A 21 -0.77 -14.94 2.09
C LEU A 21 -0.44 -16.19 2.93
N SER A 22 -0.92 -16.22 4.17
CA SER A 22 -1.14 -17.48 4.88
C SER A 22 -2.56 -17.97 4.59
N ALA A 23 -2.65 -19.25 4.28
CA ALA A 23 -3.85 -19.94 3.86
C ALA A 23 -4.99 -19.88 4.91
N ARG A 24 -6.21 -19.97 4.37
CA ARG A 24 -7.48 -20.31 5.05
C ARG A 24 -8.17 -19.17 5.82
N GLY A 25 -9.08 -18.50 5.13
CA GLY A 25 -10.13 -17.66 5.71
C GLY A 25 -11.21 -17.42 4.66
N HIS A 26 -12.42 -17.95 4.89
CA HIS A 26 -13.61 -17.69 4.10
C HIS A 26 -13.88 -16.17 4.11
N TRP A 27 -13.87 -15.53 2.94
CA TRP A 27 -14.21 -14.12 2.84
C TRP A 27 -15.73 -13.98 2.96
N SER A 28 -16.13 -13.31 4.03
CA SER A 28 -17.49 -12.99 4.42
C SER A 28 -18.19 -12.18 3.33
N THR A 29 -19.22 -12.78 2.75
CA THR A 29 -20.21 -12.12 1.91
C THR A 29 -21.05 -11.19 2.78
N TRP A 30 -20.89 -9.87 2.59
CA TRP A 30 -21.85 -8.87 3.05
C TRP A 30 -22.39 -8.12 1.82
N PRO A 31 -23.68 -7.69 1.81
CA PRO A 31 -24.60 -7.69 2.95
C PRO A 31 -25.75 -8.71 2.79
N ALA A 32 -26.03 -9.48 3.85
CA ALA A 32 -27.28 -10.25 3.94
C ALA A 32 -27.89 -10.08 5.35
N PHE A 33 -28.79 -9.10 5.44
CA PHE A 33 -29.89 -8.97 6.41
C PHE A 33 -29.62 -9.32 7.88
N ALA A 34 -29.21 -8.32 8.67
CA ALA A 34 -29.50 -8.30 10.10
C ALA A 34 -30.88 -7.68 10.33
N SER A 35 -31.92 -8.52 10.44
CA SER A 35 -33.13 -8.12 11.16
C SER A 35 -32.75 -8.01 12.64
N GLY A 36 -32.62 -6.77 13.11
CA GLY A 36 -32.41 -6.49 14.53
C GLY A 36 -33.65 -6.84 15.36
N GLN A 37 -33.46 -7.66 16.39
CA GLN A 37 -33.85 -7.32 17.76
C GLN A 37 -33.31 -8.41 18.72
N THR A 38 -32.14 -8.14 19.29
CA THR A 38 -31.76 -8.67 20.60
C THR A 38 -31.83 -7.52 21.59
N VAL A 39 -32.97 -7.40 22.28
CA VAL A 39 -33.06 -6.65 23.55
C VAL A 39 -32.87 -7.65 24.68
N LEU A 40 -31.93 -7.33 25.58
CA LEU A 40 -31.60 -8.12 26.77
C LEU A 40 -32.84 -8.43 27.61
N LYS A 41 -33.14 -9.73 27.79
CA LYS A 41 -34.00 -10.23 28.87
C LYS A 41 -33.15 -10.42 30.12
N ASN A 42 -33.19 -9.47 31.04
CA ASN A 42 -32.79 -9.69 32.43
C ASN A 42 -34.03 -9.88 33.30
N HIS A 43 -34.58 -11.10 33.36
CA HIS A 43 -35.36 -11.56 34.52
C HIS A 43 -35.17 -13.08 34.69
N LYS A 44 -34.97 -13.49 35.95
CA LYS A 44 -34.57 -14.81 36.43
C LYS A 44 -35.49 -15.97 35.94
N PRO A 45 -34.94 -17.19 35.79
CA PRO A 45 -35.71 -18.38 35.45
C PRO A 45 -36.39 -18.96 36.70
N CYS A 46 -37.71 -19.08 36.67
CA CYS A 46 -38.44 -19.98 37.56
C CYS A 46 -38.87 -21.22 36.78
N CYS A 47 -38.67 -22.35 37.44
CA CYS A 47 -38.77 -23.74 37.01
C CYS A 47 -39.87 -24.07 36.01
N ALA A 48 -39.54 -24.98 35.09
CA ALA A 48 -40.51 -25.79 34.39
C ALA A 48 -41.37 -26.60 35.38
N PRO A 49 -42.69 -26.67 35.18
CA PRO A 49 -43.47 -27.81 35.62
C PRO A 49 -43.54 -28.82 34.49
N GLU A 50 -43.12 -30.04 34.80
CA GLU A 50 -43.44 -31.28 34.10
C GLU A 50 -44.90 -31.30 33.65
N GLU A 51 -45.13 -31.91 32.48
CA GLU A 51 -46.45 -32.37 32.03
C GLU A 51 -47.05 -33.32 33.08
N LYS A 52 -47.73 -32.76 34.07
CA LYS A 52 -48.65 -33.49 34.92
C LYS A 52 -50.05 -33.31 34.35
N MET A 53 -50.54 -34.39 33.75
CA MET A 53 -51.98 -34.66 33.61
C MET A 53 -52.73 -34.24 34.88
N PRO A 54 -53.74 -33.34 34.82
CA PRO A 54 -54.67 -33.21 35.91
C PRO A 54 -55.83 -34.17 35.65
N SER A 55 -55.69 -35.38 36.17
CA SER A 55 -56.83 -36.10 36.73
C SER A 55 -57.36 -35.27 37.88
N ASN A 56 -58.41 -34.46 37.65
CA ASN A 56 -59.31 -34.06 38.72
C ASN A 56 -60.68 -33.69 38.17
N LYS A 57 -61.55 -34.71 38.17
CA LYS A 57 -63.00 -34.52 38.27
C LYS A 57 -63.27 -33.90 39.64
N GLN A 58 -63.50 -32.60 39.71
CA GLN A 58 -64.28 -31.99 40.78
C GLN A 58 -64.84 -30.63 40.35
N ALA A 59 -66.14 -30.67 40.02
CA ALA A 59 -67.15 -29.64 40.25
C ALA A 59 -66.72 -28.16 40.10
N LEU A 60 -66.62 -27.69 38.86
CA LEU A 60 -67.04 -26.32 38.55
C LEU A 60 -68.48 -26.39 38.09
N LEU A 61 -69.36 -25.74 38.85
CA LEU A 61 -70.78 -25.57 38.56
C LEU A 61 -70.97 -25.28 37.07
N THR A 62 -71.69 -26.17 36.39
CA THR A 62 -72.09 -26.05 35.00
C THR A 62 -73.09 -24.91 34.87
N ILE A 63 -72.61 -23.66 34.93
CA ILE A 63 -73.38 -22.53 34.46
C ILE A 63 -73.49 -22.76 32.94
N PRO A 64 -74.70 -22.96 32.39
CA PRO A 64 -74.86 -23.13 30.95
C PRO A 64 -74.24 -21.91 30.27
N LYS A 65 -73.39 -22.17 29.27
CA LYS A 65 -72.71 -21.12 28.53
C LYS A 65 -73.76 -20.13 28.02
N PRO A 66 -73.60 -18.81 28.25
CA PRO A 66 -74.60 -17.85 27.80
C PRO A 66 -74.80 -18.00 26.28
N ARG A 67 -76.05 -18.14 25.83
CA ARG A 67 -76.37 -18.32 24.39
C ARG A 67 -75.71 -17.26 23.50
N TYR A 68 -75.53 -16.05 24.03
CA TYR A 68 -74.86 -14.96 23.34
C TYR A 68 -73.36 -15.22 23.10
N LEU A 69 -72.66 -15.83 24.06
CA LEU A 69 -71.25 -16.21 23.92
C LEU A 69 -71.07 -17.32 22.88
N GLU A 70 -71.98 -18.29 22.83
CA GLU A 70 -71.98 -19.35 21.83
C GLU A 70 -72.20 -18.80 20.40
N GLN A 71 -73.06 -17.81 20.26
CA GLN A 71 -73.29 -17.12 18.98
C GLN A 71 -72.03 -16.39 18.50
N LEU A 72 -71.36 -15.62 19.38
CA LEU A 72 -70.11 -14.94 19.05
C LEU A 72 -68.97 -15.92 18.69
N GLU A 73 -68.82 -17.01 19.43
CA GLU A 73 -67.83 -18.05 19.12
C GLU A 73 -68.11 -18.79 17.81
N SER A 74 -69.39 -18.97 17.46
CA SER A 74 -69.78 -19.57 16.18
C SER A 74 -69.53 -18.63 15.00
N TYR A 75 -69.74 -17.32 15.21
CA TYR A 75 -69.45 -16.28 14.22
C TYR A 75 -67.94 -16.16 13.97
N LEU A 76 -67.12 -16.13 15.03
CA LEU A 76 -65.65 -16.12 14.94
C LEU A 76 -65.14 -17.29 14.10
N ARG A 77 -65.63 -18.50 14.39
CA ARG A 77 -65.18 -19.72 13.71
C ARG A 77 -65.53 -19.72 12.23
N LYS A 78 -66.68 -19.17 11.85
CA LYS A 78 -67.09 -19.02 10.45
C LYS A 78 -66.21 -17.99 9.74
N GLU A 79 -66.06 -16.80 10.29
CA GLU A 79 -65.25 -15.73 9.67
C GLU A 79 -63.77 -16.13 9.54
N LEU A 80 -63.19 -16.80 10.54
CA LEU A 80 -61.82 -17.31 10.46
C LEU A 80 -61.65 -18.47 9.45
N GLN A 81 -62.70 -19.21 9.11
CA GLN A 81 -62.67 -20.25 8.07
C GLN A 81 -62.73 -19.69 6.65
N TYR A 82 -63.28 -18.48 6.47
CA TYR A 82 -63.34 -17.80 5.18
C TYR A 82 -62.06 -17.01 4.83
N LEU A 83 -61.14 -16.82 5.79
CA LEU A 83 -59.89 -16.09 5.57
C LEU A 83 -58.80 -16.97 4.94
N ASP A 84 -58.20 -16.48 3.86
CA ASP A 84 -57.13 -17.16 3.13
C ASP A 84 -55.77 -16.96 3.84
N LEU A 85 -55.24 -18.04 4.45
CA LEU A 85 -54.06 -18.00 5.33
C LEU A 85 -52.72 -17.97 4.59
N THR A 86 -52.75 -18.01 3.26
CA THR A 86 -51.55 -18.08 2.40
C THR A 86 -50.90 -16.71 2.15
N GLN A 87 -51.59 -15.60 2.45
CA GLN A 87 -51.09 -14.24 2.22
C GLN A 87 -50.12 -13.77 3.33
N ARG A 88 -49.13 -12.96 2.93
CA ARG A 88 -48.09 -12.37 3.81
C ARG A 88 -48.65 -11.54 4.98
N ASN A 89 -49.93 -11.13 4.89
CA ASN A 89 -50.65 -10.33 5.87
C ASN A 89 -51.71 -11.13 6.66
N SER A 90 -51.60 -12.46 6.68
CA SER A 90 -52.58 -13.37 7.30
C SER A 90 -52.86 -13.06 8.78
N GLN A 91 -51.88 -12.56 9.53
CA GLN A 91 -52.07 -12.12 10.92
C GLN A 91 -52.88 -10.82 11.04
N GLU A 92 -52.73 -9.87 10.12
CA GLU A 92 -53.53 -8.64 10.14
C GLU A 92 -54.98 -8.90 9.71
N LEU A 93 -55.19 -9.77 8.73
CA LEU A 93 -56.51 -10.17 8.27
C LEU A 93 -57.29 -10.92 9.36
N ARG A 94 -56.58 -11.71 10.17
CA ARG A 94 -57.18 -12.39 11.33
C ARG A 94 -57.65 -11.45 12.43
N LEU A 95 -57.00 -10.30 12.63
CA LEU A 95 -57.37 -9.35 13.68
C LEU A 95 -58.76 -8.72 13.44
N GLN A 96 -59.22 -8.67 12.18
CA GLN A 96 -60.49 -8.02 11.83
C GLN A 96 -61.73 -8.73 12.42
N PRO A 97 -61.93 -10.05 12.25
CA PRO A 97 -62.99 -10.78 12.95
C PRO A 97 -62.93 -10.68 14.48
N TYR A 98 -61.73 -10.70 15.07
CA TYR A 98 -61.56 -10.53 16.52
C TYR A 98 -61.95 -9.11 16.98
N ARG A 99 -61.65 -8.08 16.17
CA ARG A 99 -62.00 -6.68 16.45
C ARG A 99 -63.51 -6.46 16.42
N GLU A 100 -64.20 -7.08 15.46
CA GLU A 100 -65.65 -7.02 15.32
C GLU A 100 -66.36 -7.74 16.47
N ILE A 101 -65.90 -8.94 16.83
CA ILE A 101 -66.45 -9.68 17.98
C ILE A 101 -66.19 -8.98 19.31
N PHE A 102 -65.03 -8.35 19.46
CA PHE A 102 -64.74 -7.56 20.65
C PHE A 102 -65.62 -6.31 20.73
N GLU A 103 -65.98 -5.69 19.60
CA GLU A 103 -66.96 -4.58 19.59
C GLU A 103 -68.35 -5.06 19.99
N PHE A 104 -68.83 -6.14 19.39
CA PHE A 104 -70.11 -6.74 19.76
C PHE A 104 -70.12 -7.15 21.25
N PHE A 105 -69.01 -7.68 21.77
CA PHE A 105 -68.87 -7.99 23.18
C PHE A 105 -68.97 -6.74 24.07
N ILE A 106 -68.24 -5.67 23.74
CA ILE A 106 -68.24 -4.40 24.49
C ILE A 106 -69.62 -3.74 24.49
N ASP A 107 -70.33 -3.77 23.36
CA ASP A 107 -71.66 -3.17 23.21
C ASP A 107 -72.72 -3.74 24.15
N ASN A 108 -72.54 -4.99 24.61
CA ASN A 108 -73.47 -5.64 25.54
C ASN A 108 -73.26 -5.25 27.01
N PHE A 109 -72.11 -4.67 27.37
CA PHE A 109 -71.87 -4.19 28.74
C PHE A 109 -72.36 -2.74 28.87
N LYS A 110 -73.32 -2.47 29.76
CA LYS A 110 -73.84 -1.09 29.89
C LYS A 110 -72.98 -0.20 30.80
N THR A 111 -72.39 -0.77 31.85
CA THR A 111 -71.60 -0.04 32.86
C THR A 111 -70.10 0.02 32.55
N TYR A 112 -69.53 -1.03 31.97
CA TYR A 112 -68.08 -1.13 31.71
C TYR A 112 -67.66 -0.73 30.28
N LYS A 113 -68.63 -0.45 29.40
CA LYS A 113 -68.39 -0.04 28.01
C LYS A 113 -67.38 1.11 27.83
N PRO A 114 -67.45 2.25 28.54
CA PRO A 114 -66.51 3.34 28.32
C PRO A 114 -65.06 2.93 28.63
N LEU A 115 -64.83 2.10 29.66
CA LEU A 115 -63.51 1.60 30.00
C LEU A 115 -62.98 0.62 28.94
N LEU A 116 -63.79 -0.37 28.54
CA LEU A 116 -63.37 -1.37 27.55
C LEU A 116 -63.16 -0.74 26.16
N SER A 117 -63.98 0.26 25.79
CA SER A 117 -63.81 1.02 24.55
C SER A 117 -62.54 1.88 24.59
N ALA A 118 -62.24 2.52 25.72
CA ALA A 118 -60.99 3.28 25.89
C ALA A 118 -59.76 2.37 25.73
N ILE A 119 -59.78 1.20 26.38
CA ILE A 119 -58.70 0.19 26.24
C ILE A 119 -58.56 -0.25 24.78
N LYS A 120 -59.67 -0.59 24.12
CA LYS A 120 -59.69 -0.97 22.70
C LYS A 120 -59.08 0.12 21.81
N ASN A 121 -59.54 1.37 21.98
CA ASN A 121 -59.11 2.51 21.18
C ASN A 121 -57.61 2.79 21.31
N GLU A 122 -57.03 2.65 22.50
CA GLU A 122 -55.58 2.78 22.71
C GLU A 122 -54.77 1.72 21.95
N TYR A 123 -55.20 0.45 21.99
CA TYR A 123 -54.56 -0.60 21.21
C TYR A 123 -54.72 -0.39 19.70
N GLU A 124 -55.85 0.15 19.25
CA GLU A 124 -56.07 0.43 17.84
C GLU A 124 -55.26 1.62 17.34
N ALA A 125 -55.14 2.68 18.15
CA ALA A 125 -54.31 3.84 17.86
C ALA A 125 -52.82 3.43 17.76
N THR A 126 -52.35 2.60 18.70
CA THR A 126 -50.97 2.09 18.66
C THR A 126 -50.71 1.16 17.47
N LEU A 127 -51.65 0.28 17.13
CA LEU A 127 -51.53 -0.55 15.92
C LEU A 127 -51.51 0.30 14.63
N ALA A 128 -52.33 1.34 14.54
CA ALA A 128 -52.34 2.27 13.41
C ALA A 128 -50.99 3.00 13.28
N HIS A 129 -50.45 3.49 14.40
CA HIS A 129 -49.13 4.14 14.44
C HIS A 129 -48.00 3.20 13.99
N LEU A 130 -48.01 1.94 14.45
CA LEU A 130 -47.03 0.94 14.03
C LEU A 130 -47.12 0.63 12.52
N LYS A 131 -48.34 0.53 11.97
CA LYS A 131 -48.54 0.34 10.52
C LYS A 131 -48.00 1.51 9.70
N GLU A 132 -48.23 2.73 10.16
CA GLU A 132 -47.71 3.94 9.50
C GLU A 132 -46.17 3.99 9.55
N THR A 133 -45.59 3.61 10.68
CA THR A 133 -44.13 3.48 10.84
C THR A 133 -43.55 2.43 9.88
N ILE A 134 -44.20 1.28 9.73
CA ILE A 134 -43.77 0.23 8.78
C ILE A 134 -43.83 0.75 7.34
N ARG A 135 -44.91 1.45 6.95
CA ARG A 135 -45.04 2.05 5.61
C ARG A 135 -43.97 3.10 5.33
N ALA A 136 -43.61 3.90 6.34
CA ALA A 136 -42.54 4.90 6.21
C ALA A 136 -41.14 4.26 6.05
N LEU A 137 -40.91 3.07 6.59
CA LEU A 137 -39.65 2.34 6.47
C LEU A 137 -39.48 1.61 5.12
N GLU A 138 -40.57 1.30 4.43
CA GLU A 138 -40.56 0.60 3.14
C GLU A 138 -39.79 1.32 2.02
N PRO A 139 -39.95 2.63 1.78
CA PRO A 139 -39.13 3.36 0.79
C PRO A 139 -37.66 3.44 1.20
N LEU A 140 -37.34 3.52 2.50
CA LEU A 140 -35.96 3.49 2.98
C LEU A 140 -35.29 2.16 2.66
N LYS A 141 -36.02 1.05 2.82
CA LYS A 141 -35.54 -0.28 2.43
C LYS A 141 -35.27 -0.38 0.93
N ALA A 142 -36.15 0.18 0.10
CA ALA A 142 -35.97 0.23 -1.36
C ALA A 142 -34.77 1.10 -1.78
N MET A 143 -34.55 2.22 -1.09
CA MET A 143 -33.37 3.07 -1.33
C MET A 143 -32.08 2.33 -0.94
N VAL A 144 -32.06 1.60 0.18
CA VAL A 144 -30.88 0.82 0.58
C VAL A 144 -30.58 -0.30 -0.43
N THR A 145 -31.59 -0.98 -0.98
CA THR A 145 -31.38 -2.01 -2.00
C THR A 145 -30.84 -1.43 -3.29
N THR A 146 -31.39 -0.30 -3.76
CA THR A 146 -30.91 0.36 -4.99
C THR A 146 -29.47 0.86 -4.85
N VAL A 147 -29.14 1.54 -3.75
CA VAL A 147 -27.74 1.98 -3.49
C VAL A 147 -26.79 0.78 -3.36
N SER A 148 -27.24 -0.33 -2.75
CA SER A 148 -26.44 -1.55 -2.67
C SER A 148 -26.18 -2.17 -4.06
N GLU A 149 -27.17 -2.15 -4.94
CA GLU A 149 -27.03 -2.63 -6.33
C GLU A 149 -26.09 -1.73 -7.13
N GLU A 150 -26.21 -0.40 -7.00
CA GLU A 150 -25.32 0.58 -7.63
C GLU A 150 -23.86 0.40 -7.19
N CYS A 151 -23.62 0.27 -5.89
CA CYS A 151 -22.29 -0.03 -5.35
C CYS A 151 -21.74 -1.35 -5.92
N SER A 152 -22.58 -2.39 -6.00
CA SER A 152 -22.17 -3.68 -6.56
C SER A 152 -21.80 -3.57 -8.04
N GLN A 153 -22.55 -2.80 -8.83
CA GLN A 153 -22.25 -2.52 -10.24
C GLN A 153 -20.95 -1.73 -10.40
N GLN A 154 -20.69 -0.74 -9.55
CA GLN A 154 -19.44 0.03 -9.57
C GLN A 154 -18.23 -0.87 -9.27
N ILE A 155 -18.34 -1.76 -8.28
CA ILE A 155 -17.28 -2.72 -7.96
C ILE A 155 -16.99 -3.63 -9.16
N LEU A 156 -18.03 -4.16 -9.81
CA LEU A 156 -17.86 -5.03 -10.99
C LEU A 156 -17.21 -4.28 -12.17
N ALA A 157 -17.61 -3.02 -12.41
CA ALA A 157 -17.02 -2.20 -13.46
C ALA A 157 -15.53 -1.92 -13.22
N LEU A 158 -15.14 -1.65 -11.97
CA LEU A 158 -13.74 -1.48 -11.58
C LEU A 158 -12.95 -2.77 -11.77
N GLN A 159 -13.50 -3.93 -11.37
CA GLN A 159 -12.85 -5.22 -11.53
C GLN A 159 -12.60 -5.58 -13.01
N GLU A 160 -13.56 -5.29 -13.91
CA GLU A 160 -13.35 -5.55 -15.33
C GLU A 160 -12.29 -4.61 -15.92
N LYS A 161 -12.26 -3.33 -15.50
CA LYS A 161 -11.21 -2.40 -15.91
C LYS A 161 -9.82 -2.86 -15.45
N GLU A 162 -9.69 -3.28 -14.20
CA GLU A 162 -8.43 -3.84 -13.65
C GLU A 162 -7.99 -5.08 -14.41
N LYS A 163 -8.92 -5.98 -14.76
CA LYS A 163 -8.62 -7.20 -15.52
C LYS A 163 -8.08 -6.87 -16.92
N VAL A 164 -8.66 -5.89 -17.60
CA VAL A 164 -8.16 -5.43 -18.91
C VAL A 164 -6.75 -4.84 -18.77
N GLU A 165 -6.52 -3.99 -17.77
CA GLU A 165 -5.20 -3.39 -17.51
C GLU A 165 -4.13 -4.45 -17.19
N ILE A 166 -4.45 -5.42 -16.33
CA ILE A 166 -3.57 -6.55 -16.01
C ILE A 166 -3.22 -7.35 -17.27
N ASN A 167 -4.17 -7.57 -18.17
CA ASN A 167 -3.93 -8.31 -19.40
C ASN A 167 -3.03 -7.53 -20.37
N MET A 168 -3.23 -6.22 -20.52
CA MET A 168 -2.34 -5.37 -21.32
C MET A 168 -0.92 -5.37 -20.76
N LEU A 169 -0.76 -5.17 -19.45
CA LEU A 169 0.55 -5.19 -18.79
C LEU A 169 1.24 -6.56 -18.91
N LYS A 170 0.48 -7.67 -18.90
CA LYS A 170 1.03 -9.01 -19.15
C LYS A 170 1.54 -9.16 -20.57
N GLN A 171 0.81 -8.64 -21.57
CA GLN A 171 1.24 -8.67 -22.97
C GLN A 171 2.50 -7.83 -23.18
N GLU A 172 2.55 -6.62 -22.62
CA GLU A 172 3.72 -5.74 -22.68
C GLU A 172 4.94 -6.38 -22.00
N LYS A 173 4.75 -6.98 -20.81
CA LYS A 173 5.81 -7.74 -20.14
C LYS A 173 6.35 -8.86 -21.02
N GLN A 174 5.48 -9.63 -21.69
CA GLN A 174 5.92 -10.69 -22.59
C GLN A 174 6.68 -10.14 -23.80
N HIS A 175 6.22 -9.03 -24.36
CA HIS A 175 6.91 -8.35 -25.47
C HIS A 175 8.31 -7.89 -25.06
N LEU A 176 8.44 -7.22 -23.91
CA LEU A 176 9.72 -6.75 -23.38
C LEU A 176 10.68 -7.90 -23.06
N LEU A 177 10.17 -9.02 -22.53
CA LEU A 177 11.01 -10.21 -22.31
C LEU A 177 11.57 -10.77 -23.61
N LYS A 178 10.75 -10.91 -24.66
CA LYS A 178 11.22 -11.33 -25.99
C LYS A 178 12.27 -10.38 -26.55
N PHE A 179 12.08 -9.08 -26.38
CA PHE A 179 13.05 -8.08 -26.82
C PHE A 179 14.38 -8.21 -26.08
N ILE A 180 14.36 -8.41 -24.76
CA ILE A 180 15.57 -8.65 -23.96
C ILE A 180 16.30 -9.91 -24.42
N ASP A 181 15.56 -10.98 -24.73
CA ASP A 181 16.16 -12.24 -25.19
C ASP A 181 16.82 -12.07 -26.56
N ASN A 182 16.16 -11.40 -27.51
CA ASN A 182 16.77 -11.05 -28.80
C ASN A 182 18.06 -10.23 -28.63
N MET A 183 18.03 -9.17 -27.81
CA MET A 183 19.21 -8.33 -27.56
C MET A 183 20.36 -9.12 -26.92
N LYS A 184 20.06 -10.10 -26.06
CA LYS A 184 21.07 -10.99 -25.48
C LYS A 184 21.67 -11.94 -26.53
N GLU A 185 20.86 -12.48 -27.42
CA GLU A 185 21.32 -13.32 -28.53
C GLU A 185 22.22 -12.53 -29.48
N GLU A 186 21.82 -11.31 -29.86
CA GLU A 186 22.65 -10.40 -30.66
C GLU A 186 23.99 -10.11 -29.99
N LYS A 187 23.98 -9.77 -28.70
CA LYS A 187 25.20 -9.54 -27.93
C LYS A 187 26.12 -10.77 -27.93
N SER A 188 25.56 -11.96 -27.71
CA SER A 188 26.31 -13.22 -27.74
C SER A 188 26.93 -13.48 -29.12
N SER A 189 26.17 -13.22 -30.19
CA SER A 189 26.64 -13.37 -31.57
C SER A 189 27.79 -12.41 -31.91
N LEU A 190 27.67 -11.14 -31.50
CA LEU A 190 28.70 -10.13 -31.71
C LEU A 190 29.96 -10.46 -30.90
N GLN A 191 29.79 -10.90 -29.65
CA GLN A 191 30.91 -11.31 -28.82
C GLN A 191 31.67 -12.50 -29.44
N THR A 192 30.94 -13.48 -29.99
CA THR A 192 31.56 -14.59 -30.74
C THR A 192 32.34 -14.09 -31.97
N GLN A 193 31.83 -13.09 -32.69
CA GLN A 193 32.56 -12.49 -33.81
C GLN A 193 33.82 -11.75 -33.36
N VAL A 194 33.75 -11.01 -32.26
CA VAL A 194 34.92 -10.34 -31.67
C VAL A 194 36.00 -11.34 -31.28
N GLU A 195 35.64 -12.44 -30.63
CA GLU A 195 36.59 -13.49 -30.24
C GLU A 195 37.27 -14.12 -31.47
N ARG A 196 36.51 -14.37 -32.54
CA ARG A 196 37.06 -14.87 -33.82
C ARG A 196 38.03 -13.89 -34.45
N LEU A 197 37.67 -12.61 -34.50
CA LEU A 197 38.55 -11.56 -35.04
C LEU A 197 39.82 -11.41 -34.20
N GLN A 198 39.72 -11.46 -32.88
CA GLN A 198 40.90 -11.44 -31.99
C GLN A 198 41.83 -12.61 -32.27
N THR A 199 41.26 -13.81 -32.47
CA THR A 199 42.04 -15.02 -32.79
C THR A 199 42.74 -14.87 -34.15
N SER A 200 41.99 -14.44 -35.17
CA SER A 200 42.54 -14.21 -36.52
C SER A 200 43.65 -13.16 -36.50
N VAL A 201 43.48 -12.06 -35.76
CA VAL A 201 44.51 -11.03 -35.61
C VAL A 201 45.76 -11.62 -34.94
N ALA A 202 45.61 -12.42 -33.87
CA ALA A 202 46.73 -13.07 -33.21
C ALA A 202 47.48 -14.06 -34.13
N GLU A 203 46.76 -14.80 -34.96
CA GLU A 203 47.33 -15.68 -35.99
C GLU A 203 48.14 -14.89 -37.02
N GLU A 204 47.58 -13.80 -37.55
CA GLU A 204 48.27 -12.93 -38.51
C GLU A 204 49.52 -12.26 -37.91
N TYR A 205 49.45 -11.80 -36.66
CA TYR A 205 50.64 -11.30 -35.95
C TYR A 205 51.73 -12.37 -35.83
N THR A 206 51.34 -13.62 -35.54
CA THR A 206 52.29 -14.75 -35.45
C THR A 206 52.91 -15.04 -36.82
N ARG A 207 52.12 -15.03 -37.90
CA ARG A 207 52.61 -15.17 -39.28
C ARG A 207 53.60 -14.07 -39.64
N TYR A 208 53.27 -12.82 -39.34
CA TYR A 208 54.14 -11.68 -39.57
C TYR A 208 55.49 -11.82 -38.86
N LEU A 209 55.50 -12.22 -37.58
CA LEU A 209 56.75 -12.44 -36.83
C LEU A 209 57.60 -13.55 -37.46
N ASN A 210 56.99 -14.64 -37.89
CA ASN A 210 57.68 -15.74 -38.57
C ASN A 210 58.30 -15.28 -39.89
N GLU A 211 57.55 -14.53 -40.72
CA GLU A 211 58.06 -13.97 -41.98
C GLU A 211 59.18 -12.97 -41.75
N TYR A 212 59.02 -12.06 -40.79
CA TYR A 212 60.04 -11.08 -40.43
C TYR A 212 61.35 -11.76 -40.01
N GLY A 213 61.25 -12.82 -39.18
CA GLY A 213 62.39 -13.66 -38.81
C GLY A 213 63.09 -14.29 -40.02
N ALA A 214 62.33 -14.86 -40.96
CA ALA A 214 62.86 -15.44 -42.19
C ALA A 214 63.55 -14.39 -43.09
N ARG A 215 62.94 -13.21 -43.27
CA ARG A 215 63.51 -12.11 -44.06
C ARG A 215 64.82 -11.59 -43.47
N LYS A 216 64.89 -11.44 -42.14
CA LYS A 216 66.12 -11.02 -41.44
C LYS A 216 67.27 -12.00 -41.71
N LEU A 217 66.98 -13.30 -41.71
CA LEU A 217 67.97 -14.35 -42.00
C LEU A 217 68.44 -14.32 -43.46
N LEU A 218 67.51 -14.11 -44.40
CA LEU A 218 67.85 -13.96 -45.83
C LEU A 218 68.71 -12.72 -46.11
N LEU A 219 68.37 -11.58 -45.50
CA LEU A 219 69.15 -10.33 -45.66
C LEU A 219 70.58 -10.49 -45.16
N ALA A 220 70.79 -11.18 -44.03
CA ALA A 220 72.13 -11.48 -43.54
C ALA A 220 72.93 -12.27 -44.59
N LYS A 221 72.33 -13.33 -45.15
CA LYS A 221 72.96 -14.17 -46.19
C LYS A 221 73.27 -13.40 -47.48
N VAL A 222 72.39 -12.51 -47.93
CA VAL A 222 72.61 -11.68 -49.13
C VAL A 222 73.75 -10.70 -48.90
N ASN A 223 73.85 -10.12 -47.71
CA ASN A 223 74.91 -9.18 -47.37
C ASN A 223 76.29 -9.88 -47.38
N ASP A 224 76.36 -11.11 -46.87
CA ASP A 224 77.56 -11.94 -46.93
C ASP A 224 77.99 -12.18 -48.38
N MET A 225 77.06 -12.57 -49.27
CA MET A 225 77.32 -12.77 -50.70
C MET A 225 77.74 -11.48 -51.44
N HIS A 226 77.20 -10.32 -51.07
CA HIS A 226 77.53 -9.05 -51.72
C HIS A 226 78.98 -8.63 -51.43
N ASN A 227 79.43 -8.84 -50.20
CA ASN A 227 80.82 -8.63 -49.81
C ASN A 227 81.77 -9.50 -50.64
N GLU A 228 81.37 -10.73 -50.97
CA GLU A 228 82.13 -11.62 -51.85
C GLU A 228 82.20 -11.10 -53.31
N GLN A 229 81.11 -10.52 -53.84
CA GLN A 229 81.07 -10.00 -55.22
C GLN A 229 81.81 -8.68 -55.42
N LEU A 230 81.83 -7.79 -54.42
CA LEU A 230 82.58 -6.53 -54.50
C LEU A 230 84.08 -6.75 -54.66
N ASN A 231 84.61 -7.85 -54.12
CA ASN A 231 85.99 -8.28 -54.34
C ASN A 231 86.28 -8.67 -55.81
N VAL A 232 85.25 -9.05 -56.59
CA VAL A 232 85.40 -9.57 -57.97
C VAL A 232 85.23 -8.47 -59.03
N LYS A 233 84.39 -7.46 -58.78
CA LYS A 233 84.02 -6.43 -59.80
C LYS A 233 85.00 -5.25 -59.93
N GLN A 234 86.08 -5.21 -59.16
CA GLN A 234 87.10 -4.16 -59.25
C GLN A 234 88.03 -4.25 -60.48
N ARG A 235 87.78 -5.19 -61.42
CA ARG A 235 88.75 -5.57 -62.45
C ARG A 235 88.54 -5.09 -63.88
N GLN A 236 87.43 -4.51 -64.28
CA GLN A 236 87.28 -4.10 -65.68
C GLN A 236 86.02 -3.27 -65.88
N VAL A 237 86.15 -2.01 -66.30
CA VAL A 237 85.38 -1.39 -67.41
C VAL A 237 86.09 -0.09 -67.82
N GLN A 238 86.35 0.13 -69.11
CA GLN A 238 86.14 1.43 -69.78
C GLN A 238 86.06 1.19 -71.30
N ASP A 239 84.94 1.53 -71.95
CA ASP A 239 84.64 2.81 -72.63
C ASP A 239 85.26 2.87 -74.05
N VAL A 240 84.78 3.59 -75.06
CA VAL A 240 83.62 4.46 -75.24
C VAL A 240 83.40 4.63 -76.75
N LYS A 241 82.15 4.96 -77.09
CA LYS A 241 81.59 5.74 -78.21
C LYS A 241 82.49 6.22 -79.37
N GLY A 242 81.85 6.29 -80.54
CA GLY A 242 82.05 7.38 -81.50
C GLY A 242 81.40 7.08 -82.85
N GLU A 243 80.49 7.94 -83.32
CA GLU A 243 80.07 7.95 -84.72
C GLU A 243 80.02 9.42 -85.19
N ASP A 244 80.20 9.67 -86.51
CA ASP A 244 79.57 10.79 -87.22
C ASP A 244 79.09 10.41 -88.65
N VAL A 245 78.37 9.29 -88.74
CA VAL A 245 77.01 9.23 -89.38
C VAL A 245 75.99 9.98 -88.51
N VAL A 246 76.42 10.26 -87.27
CA VAL A 246 75.74 10.86 -86.13
C VAL A 246 74.92 12.03 -86.47
N LYS A 247 75.31 13.03 -87.25
CA LYS A 247 74.46 14.22 -87.40
C LYS A 247 73.19 13.97 -88.22
N LEU A 248 73.25 13.06 -89.19
CA LEU A 248 72.09 12.70 -90.00
C LEU A 248 71.25 11.63 -89.30
N THR A 249 71.89 10.65 -88.68
CA THR A 249 71.21 9.81 -87.68
C THR A 249 70.70 10.64 -86.52
N LEU A 250 71.27 11.79 -86.18
CA LEU A 250 70.86 12.69 -85.09
C LEU A 250 69.62 13.44 -85.51
N ALA A 251 69.51 13.92 -86.75
CA ALA A 251 68.28 14.50 -87.26
C ALA A 251 67.14 13.45 -87.35
N LEU A 252 67.41 12.26 -87.90
CA LEU A 252 66.46 11.13 -87.88
C LEU A 252 66.11 10.71 -86.45
N LYS A 253 67.09 10.75 -85.54
CA LYS A 253 66.94 10.44 -84.11
C LYS A 253 66.17 11.54 -83.39
N ILE A 254 66.31 12.81 -83.77
CA ILE A 254 65.51 13.92 -83.26
C ILE A 254 64.06 13.76 -83.73
N ALA A 255 63.82 13.47 -85.02
CA ALA A 255 62.48 13.21 -85.53
C ALA A 255 61.83 11.97 -84.88
N ARG A 256 62.60 10.89 -84.70
CA ARG A 256 62.16 9.70 -83.94
C ARG A 256 61.98 10.01 -82.45
N GLN A 257 62.81 10.86 -81.86
CA GLN A 257 62.68 11.32 -80.48
C GLN A 257 61.45 12.20 -80.29
N ASP A 258 61.11 13.04 -81.26
CA ASP A 258 59.91 13.87 -81.18
C ASP A 258 58.66 13.02 -81.38
N LEU A 259 58.68 12.04 -82.29
CA LEU A 259 57.63 11.02 -82.39
C LEU A 259 57.47 10.24 -81.08
N THR A 260 58.56 9.79 -80.45
CA THR A 260 58.46 9.10 -79.16
C THR A 260 58.05 10.04 -78.05
N LYS A 261 58.46 11.32 -78.03
CA LYS A 261 57.95 12.31 -77.07
C LYS A 261 56.46 12.53 -77.25
N THR A 262 55.95 12.64 -78.49
CA THR A 262 54.51 12.77 -78.73
C THR A 262 53.77 11.49 -78.38
N GLN A 263 54.34 10.32 -78.67
CA GLN A 263 53.75 9.03 -78.30
C GLN A 263 53.75 8.83 -76.78
N VAL A 264 54.80 9.26 -76.08
CA VAL A 264 54.88 9.24 -74.62
C VAL A 264 53.90 10.24 -74.03
N LYS A 265 53.74 11.45 -74.59
CA LYS A 265 52.70 12.39 -74.17
C LYS A 265 51.30 11.86 -74.42
N LEU A 266 51.07 11.20 -75.55
CA LEU A 266 49.80 10.56 -75.88
C LEU A 266 49.52 9.39 -74.96
N ASN A 267 50.52 8.55 -74.68
CA ASN A 267 50.39 7.43 -73.74
C ASN A 267 50.24 7.93 -72.30
N ALA A 268 50.91 9.03 -71.92
CA ALA A 268 50.73 9.70 -70.63
C ALA A 268 49.31 10.25 -70.54
N MET A 269 48.83 10.95 -71.56
CA MET A 269 47.44 11.41 -71.64
C MET A 269 46.47 10.23 -71.56
N ILE A 270 46.69 9.14 -72.31
CA ILE A 270 45.86 7.92 -72.24
C ILE A 270 45.91 7.28 -70.85
N ALA A 271 47.05 7.27 -70.17
CA ALA A 271 47.19 6.79 -68.81
C ALA A 271 46.49 7.72 -67.80
N ASP A 272 46.59 9.04 -67.98
CA ASP A 272 45.91 10.07 -67.18
C ASP A 272 44.38 9.97 -67.35
N TYR A 273 43.89 9.64 -68.55
CA TYR A 273 42.47 9.37 -68.82
C TYR A 273 42.05 7.93 -68.47
N GLY A 274 42.99 7.05 -68.17
CA GLY A 274 42.72 5.68 -67.71
C GLY A 274 42.16 5.61 -66.29
N ASP A 275 42.38 6.67 -65.50
CA ASP A 275 41.92 6.81 -64.11
C ASP A 275 40.61 7.65 -63.99
N VAL A 276 39.93 7.89 -65.12
CA VAL A 276 38.63 8.58 -65.12
C VAL A 276 37.52 7.57 -64.85
N VAL A 277 36.70 7.87 -63.83
CA VAL A 277 35.57 7.04 -63.41
C VAL A 277 34.70 6.69 -64.63
N PRO A 278 34.58 5.40 -64.99
CA PRO A 278 33.73 4.97 -66.09
C PRO A 278 32.33 5.54 -65.93
N ARG A 279 31.74 6.04 -67.02
CA ARG A 279 30.42 6.72 -67.00
C ARG A 279 29.33 5.93 -66.26
N ARG A 280 29.37 4.60 -66.34
CA ARG A 280 28.45 3.71 -65.60
C ARG A 280 28.63 3.79 -64.08
N GLU A 281 29.86 3.88 -63.60
CA GLU A 281 30.16 4.03 -62.18
C GLU A 281 29.76 5.42 -61.69
N PHE A 282 30.00 6.46 -62.49
CA PHE A 282 29.53 7.83 -62.21
C PHE A 282 28.00 7.89 -62.08
N GLU A 283 27.27 7.37 -63.07
CA GLU A 283 25.80 7.31 -63.05
C GLU A 283 25.29 6.48 -61.84
N SER A 284 25.99 5.39 -61.49
CA SER A 284 25.65 4.59 -60.30
C SER A 284 25.90 5.34 -58.99
N LEU A 285 26.95 6.16 -58.93
CA LEU A 285 27.32 6.94 -57.76
C LEU A 285 26.39 8.14 -57.59
N GLU A 286 26.03 8.80 -58.69
CA GLU A 286 25.05 9.89 -58.73
C GLU A 286 23.66 9.42 -58.28
N LYS A 287 23.25 8.22 -58.71
CA LYS A 287 22.03 7.58 -58.22
C LYS A 287 22.09 7.33 -56.71
N LYS A 288 23.16 6.71 -56.22
CA LYS A 288 23.36 6.47 -54.77
C LYS A 288 23.34 7.77 -53.97
N TYR A 289 23.98 8.82 -54.48
CA TYR A 289 23.98 10.13 -53.84
C TYR A 289 22.56 10.71 -53.78
N SER A 290 21.79 10.61 -54.86
CA SER A 290 20.40 11.07 -54.92
C SER A 290 19.50 10.30 -53.94
N ASP A 291 19.65 8.97 -53.88
CA ASP A 291 18.92 8.10 -52.95
C ASP A 291 19.27 8.47 -51.49
N LEU A 292 20.57 8.64 -51.19
CA LEU A 292 21.05 9.02 -49.85
C LEU A 292 20.56 10.42 -49.44
N GLN A 293 20.48 11.36 -50.40
CA GLN A 293 19.96 12.69 -50.16
C GLN A 293 18.47 12.64 -49.80
N GLN A 294 17.69 11.82 -50.51
CA GLN A 294 16.27 11.62 -50.20
C GLN A 294 16.08 10.99 -48.81
N GLU A 295 16.88 9.99 -48.44
CA GLU A 295 16.87 9.39 -47.10
C GLU A 295 17.23 10.41 -46.01
N MET A 296 18.19 11.30 -46.28
CA MET A 296 18.57 12.35 -45.33
C MET A 296 17.42 13.36 -45.14
N GLU A 297 16.71 13.71 -46.21
CA GLU A 297 15.54 14.58 -46.15
C GLU A 297 14.36 13.95 -45.40
N THR A 298 14.12 12.65 -45.58
CA THR A 298 13.08 11.93 -44.82
C THR A 298 13.44 11.88 -43.34
N LEU A 299 14.68 11.52 -43.02
CA LEU A 299 15.14 11.44 -41.62
C LEU A 299 15.08 12.79 -40.91
N LYS A 300 15.36 13.88 -41.64
CA LYS A 300 15.23 15.24 -41.10
C LYS A 300 13.77 15.59 -40.77
N LYS A 301 12.82 15.21 -41.64
CA LYS A 301 11.38 15.41 -41.38
C LYS A 301 10.92 14.61 -40.16
N ASP A 302 11.36 13.36 -40.05
CA ASP A 302 11.04 12.49 -38.92
C ASP A 302 11.61 13.06 -37.60
N PHE A 303 12.84 13.58 -37.63
CA PHE A 303 13.44 14.26 -36.48
C PHE A 303 12.65 15.51 -36.08
N ASP A 304 12.25 16.35 -37.04
CA ASP A 304 11.46 17.55 -36.77
C ASP A 304 10.07 17.19 -36.20
N GLN A 305 9.47 16.09 -36.65
CA GLN A 305 8.21 15.58 -36.10
C GLN A 305 8.40 15.07 -34.67
N LEU A 306 9.41 14.23 -34.44
CA LEU A 306 9.71 13.70 -33.10
C LEU A 306 10.02 14.82 -32.11
N HIS A 307 10.72 15.87 -32.57
CA HIS A 307 11.00 17.05 -31.76
C HIS A 307 9.72 17.79 -31.34
N LYS A 308 8.75 17.95 -32.26
CA LYS A 308 7.44 18.54 -31.94
C LYS A 308 6.65 17.68 -30.96
N GLU A 309 6.63 16.36 -31.15
CA GLU A 309 5.96 15.43 -30.23
C GLU A 309 6.59 15.45 -28.83
N TYR A 310 7.92 15.57 -28.76
CA TYR A 310 8.63 15.72 -27.50
C TYR A 310 8.28 17.05 -26.80
N GLN A 311 8.23 18.16 -27.54
CA GLN A 311 7.82 19.45 -27.00
C GLN A 311 6.39 19.43 -26.46
N THR A 312 5.44 18.82 -27.18
CA THR A 312 4.05 18.71 -26.70
C THR A 312 3.94 17.79 -25.48
N LEU A 313 4.73 16.72 -25.41
CA LEU A 313 4.78 15.85 -24.24
C LEU A 313 5.31 16.59 -23.00
N LEU A 314 6.35 17.41 -23.16
CA LEU A 314 6.88 18.26 -22.08
C LEU A 314 5.82 19.24 -21.56
N GLU A 315 5.05 19.84 -22.47
CA GLU A 315 3.97 20.75 -22.10
C GLU A 315 2.87 20.04 -21.28
N ILE A 316 2.40 18.88 -21.76
CA ILE A 316 1.41 18.07 -21.04
C ILE A 316 1.94 17.65 -19.66
N GLN A 317 3.23 17.30 -19.56
CA GLN A 317 3.84 16.93 -18.29
C GLN A 317 3.86 18.11 -17.30
N ARG A 318 4.12 19.32 -17.78
CA ARG A 318 4.06 20.54 -16.98
C ARG A 318 2.64 20.80 -16.47
N GLU A 319 1.65 20.82 -17.36
CA GLU A 319 0.24 21.03 -17.00
C GLU A 319 -0.25 19.98 -15.97
N THR A 320 0.07 18.70 -16.20
CA THR A 320 -0.31 17.62 -15.27
C THR A 320 0.33 17.79 -13.88
N ALA A 321 1.55 18.33 -13.82
CA ALA A 321 2.23 18.60 -12.56
C ALA A 321 1.55 19.76 -11.80
N GLU A 322 1.14 20.82 -12.51
CA GLU A 322 0.40 21.95 -11.95
C GLU A 322 -0.97 21.51 -11.42
N GLU A 323 -1.73 20.73 -12.20
CA GLU A 323 -3.02 20.17 -11.77
C GLU A 323 -2.88 19.31 -10.50
N ARG A 324 -1.87 18.44 -10.45
CA ARG A 324 -1.57 17.61 -9.29
C ARG A 324 -1.32 18.47 -8.04
N ASP A 325 -0.56 19.54 -8.18
CA ASP A 325 -0.22 20.42 -7.06
C ASP A 325 -1.45 21.19 -6.57
N ASN A 326 -2.29 21.65 -7.51
CA ASN A 326 -3.58 22.26 -7.19
C ASN A 326 -4.47 21.29 -6.40
N PHE A 327 -4.69 20.06 -6.88
CA PHE A 327 -5.48 19.05 -6.15
C PHE A 327 -4.91 18.74 -4.77
N PHE A 328 -3.57 18.73 -4.60
CA PHE A 328 -2.95 18.53 -3.30
C PHE A 328 -3.27 19.67 -2.34
N THR A 329 -3.23 20.92 -2.81
CA THR A 329 -3.58 22.09 -1.99
C THR A 329 -5.06 22.06 -1.58
N GLU A 330 -5.96 21.72 -2.50
CA GLU A 330 -7.40 21.60 -2.24
C GLU A 330 -7.70 20.49 -1.22
N LEU A 331 -7.07 19.32 -1.38
CA LEU A 331 -7.19 18.22 -0.40
C LEU A 331 -6.73 18.65 0.99
N GLN A 332 -5.60 19.36 1.07
CA GLN A 332 -5.09 19.86 2.35
C GLN A 332 -6.07 20.86 2.98
N GLN A 333 -6.68 21.73 2.19
CA GLN A 333 -7.67 22.68 2.66
C GLN A 333 -8.95 21.98 3.14
N ALA A 334 -9.47 21.03 2.36
CA ALA A 334 -10.64 20.23 2.73
C ALA A 334 -10.41 19.42 4.01
N GLN A 335 -9.22 18.82 4.17
CA GLN A 335 -8.85 18.09 5.39
C GLN A 335 -8.83 19.00 6.62
N ARG A 336 -8.36 20.25 6.47
CA ARG A 336 -8.40 21.25 7.54
C ARG A 336 -9.83 21.66 7.90
N SER A 337 -10.75 21.77 6.94
CA SER A 337 -12.14 22.14 7.21
C SER A 337 -12.97 21.00 7.83
N CYS A 338 -12.67 19.73 7.52
CA CYS A 338 -13.44 18.58 8.00
C CYS A 338 -13.15 18.21 9.47
N THR A 339 -12.07 18.72 10.07
CA THR A 339 -11.73 18.49 11.49
C THR A 339 -11.44 19.83 12.17
N PRO A 340 -12.46 20.50 12.76
CA PRO A 340 -12.23 21.71 13.54
C PRO A 340 -11.24 21.38 14.65
N ARG A 341 -9.99 21.86 14.54
CA ARG A 341 -8.99 21.59 15.57
C ARG A 341 -9.40 22.25 16.89
N PRO A 342 -9.19 21.59 18.04
CA PRO A 342 -9.41 22.21 19.33
C PRO A 342 -8.63 23.52 19.44
N ASN A 343 -9.24 24.54 20.02
CA ASN A 343 -8.54 25.78 20.32
C ASN A 343 -7.60 25.56 21.52
N TRP A 344 -6.36 25.19 21.23
CA TRP A 344 -5.32 24.92 22.23
C TRP A 344 -4.95 26.13 23.07
N ALA A 345 -5.28 27.36 22.65
CA ALA A 345 -5.05 28.55 23.48
C ALA A 345 -5.89 28.51 24.77
N LYS A 346 -7.05 27.85 24.78
CA LYS A 346 -7.88 27.71 25.99
C LYS A 346 -7.23 26.86 27.08
N CYS A 347 -6.28 25.99 26.72
CA CYS A 347 -5.61 25.11 27.69
C CYS A 347 -4.73 25.88 28.68
N SER A 348 -4.29 27.11 28.35
CA SER A 348 -3.55 27.95 29.29
C SER A 348 -4.36 28.37 30.51
N GLU A 349 -5.70 28.35 30.43
CA GLU A 349 -6.59 28.70 31.55
C GLU A 349 -6.74 27.55 32.55
N VAL A 350 -6.50 26.31 32.12
CA VAL A 350 -6.74 25.08 32.89
C VAL A 350 -5.46 24.54 33.52
N ILE A 351 -4.30 24.79 32.90
CA ILE A 351 -3.01 24.23 33.30
C ILE A 351 -2.31 25.14 34.33
N PRO A 352 -1.74 24.56 35.41
CA PRO A 352 -0.94 25.32 36.38
C PRO A 352 0.28 25.94 35.67
N GLY A 353 0.53 27.24 35.91
CA GLY A 353 1.62 27.98 35.25
C GLY A 353 1.19 28.77 33.99
N GLY A 354 -0.08 28.71 33.60
CA GLY A 354 -0.69 29.62 32.65
C GLY A 354 -0.16 29.51 31.22
N ALA A 355 -0.26 30.61 30.47
CA ALA A 355 0.11 30.67 29.05
C ALA A 355 1.59 30.39 28.79
N HIS A 356 2.49 30.78 29.70
CA HIS A 356 3.93 30.55 29.56
C HIS A 356 4.28 29.06 29.64
N GLN A 357 3.82 28.37 30.69
CA GLN A 357 4.09 26.94 30.86
C GLN A 357 3.42 26.11 29.75
N TRP A 358 2.19 26.47 29.34
CA TRP A 358 1.55 25.82 28.20
C TRP A 358 2.31 26.07 26.89
N GLY A 359 2.82 27.28 26.66
CA GLY A 359 3.66 27.59 25.51
C GLY A 359 4.89 26.69 25.42
N CYS A 360 5.65 26.56 26.51
CA CYS A 360 6.80 25.66 26.59
C CYS A 360 6.41 24.18 26.40
N LEU A 361 5.25 23.78 26.91
CA LEU A 361 4.76 22.41 26.77
C LEU A 361 4.21 22.12 25.37
N ALA A 362 3.69 23.13 24.66
CA ALA A 362 3.08 22.97 23.36
C ALA A 362 4.06 23.16 22.18
N GLU A 363 5.22 23.77 22.45
CA GLU A 363 6.23 24.05 21.45
C GLU A 363 6.68 22.75 20.74
N GLY A 364 6.61 22.77 19.40
CA GLY A 364 7.03 21.66 18.54
C GLY A 364 6.13 20.42 18.55
N LYS A 365 4.98 20.43 19.25
CA LYS A 365 4.08 19.26 19.35
C LYS A 365 2.91 19.30 18.38
N THR A 366 2.47 18.12 17.94
CA THR A 366 1.27 17.98 17.11
C THR A 366 -0.01 18.07 17.94
N SER A 367 -1.15 18.33 17.29
CA SER A 367 -2.45 18.42 17.99
C SER A 367 -2.80 17.14 18.75
N ASP A 368 -2.36 15.97 18.28
CA ASP A 368 -2.58 14.68 18.96
C ASP A 368 -1.69 14.57 20.21
N GLN A 369 -0.40 14.90 20.06
CA GLN A 369 0.54 14.95 21.18
C GLN A 369 0.14 15.99 22.25
N LEU A 370 -0.51 17.09 21.87
CA LEU A 370 -1.04 18.08 22.81
C LEU A 370 -2.17 17.51 23.68
N VAL A 371 -2.96 16.55 23.17
CA VAL A 371 -3.97 15.84 23.96
C VAL A 371 -3.28 15.06 25.08
N ASP A 372 -2.24 14.30 24.75
CA ASP A 372 -1.52 13.47 25.74
C ASP A 372 -0.88 14.33 26.83
N VAL A 373 -0.26 15.45 26.45
CA VAL A 373 0.35 16.40 27.39
C VAL A 373 -0.71 17.02 28.30
N LEU A 374 -1.87 17.39 27.74
CA LEU A 374 -2.97 17.93 28.53
C LEU A 374 -3.51 16.89 29.52
N LEU A 375 -3.70 15.64 29.08
CA LEU A 375 -4.18 14.55 29.93
C LEU A 375 -3.17 14.24 31.06
N GLU A 376 -1.87 14.30 30.78
CA GLU A 376 -0.82 14.12 31.78
C GLU A 376 -0.82 15.26 32.82
N GLU A 377 -0.92 16.53 32.40
CA GLU A 377 -0.94 17.67 33.33
C GLU A 377 -2.20 17.68 34.20
N ILE A 378 -3.37 17.38 33.63
CA ILE A 378 -4.62 17.26 34.40
C ILE A 378 -4.55 16.04 35.34
N GLY A 379 -4.09 14.90 34.84
CA GLY A 379 -3.97 13.66 35.62
C GLY A 379 -3.01 13.79 36.80
N THR A 380 -1.85 14.41 36.58
CA THR A 380 -0.85 14.63 37.64
C THR A 380 -1.33 15.65 38.68
N ARG A 381 -2.13 16.64 38.29
CA ARG A 381 -2.82 17.52 39.24
C ARG A 381 -3.80 16.73 40.11
N LEU A 382 -4.69 15.95 39.50
CA LEU A 382 -5.68 15.14 40.22
C LEU A 382 -5.00 14.15 41.18
N LEU A 383 -3.88 13.54 40.79
CA LEU A 383 -3.10 12.67 41.66
C LEU A 383 -2.54 13.38 42.90
N LYS A 384 -2.14 14.65 42.79
CA LYS A 384 -1.63 15.41 43.96
C LYS A 384 -2.74 15.77 44.95
N GLU A 385 -3.94 16.03 44.42
CA GLU A 385 -5.14 16.34 45.20
C GLU A 385 -5.71 15.08 45.89
N MET A 386 -5.60 13.91 45.26
CA MET A 386 -6.15 12.66 45.77
C MET A 386 -5.32 12.07 46.92
N ASN A 387 -5.92 11.93 48.11
CA ASN A 387 -5.23 11.41 49.31
C ASN A 387 -5.28 9.88 49.43
N VAL A 388 -6.26 9.24 48.81
CA VAL A 388 -6.58 7.82 48.97
C VAL A 388 -6.98 7.22 47.62
N PHE A 389 -6.53 6.01 47.35
CA PHE A 389 -6.91 5.21 46.19
C PHE A 389 -7.92 4.12 46.59
N PRO A 390 -8.96 3.87 45.79
CA PRO A 390 -9.84 2.74 46.00
C PRO A 390 -9.14 1.43 45.61
N GLY A 391 -9.16 0.45 46.50
CA GLY A 391 -8.62 -0.88 46.25
C GLY A 391 -9.36 -1.62 45.12
N ARG A 392 -8.61 -2.35 44.28
CA ARG A 392 -9.11 -3.06 43.10
C ARG A 392 -9.64 -4.47 43.39
N GLY A 393 -9.63 -4.90 44.65
CA GLY A 393 -10.11 -6.21 45.09
C GLY A 393 -9.03 -7.30 45.06
N LYS A 394 -9.38 -8.51 45.53
CA LYS A 394 -8.48 -9.68 45.65
C LYS A 394 -8.68 -10.75 44.56
N GLY A 395 -9.45 -10.46 43.51
CA GLY A 395 -9.75 -11.46 42.48
C GLY A 395 -8.52 -11.84 41.64
N ASP A 396 -8.55 -13.04 41.05
CA ASP A 396 -7.41 -13.57 40.27
C ASP A 396 -7.06 -12.73 39.04
N LYS A 397 -8.05 -12.00 38.48
CA LYS A 397 -7.89 -11.07 37.37
C LYS A 397 -7.14 -9.77 37.74
N VAL A 398 -6.95 -9.49 39.03
CA VAL A 398 -6.22 -8.31 39.51
C VAL A 398 -4.74 -8.67 39.65
N PRO A 399 -3.80 -7.86 39.11
CA PRO A 399 -2.38 -8.11 39.26
C PRO A 399 -1.96 -8.19 40.72
N VAL A 400 -1.01 -9.07 41.04
CA VAL A 400 -0.59 -9.39 42.43
C VAL A 400 -0.19 -8.14 43.21
N TYR A 401 0.48 -7.18 42.56
CA TYR A 401 0.89 -5.90 43.14
C TYR A 401 -0.24 -4.89 43.39
N LEU A 402 -1.49 -5.18 42.98
CA LEU A 402 -2.67 -4.34 43.22
C LEU A 402 -3.77 -5.06 44.02
N ARG A 403 -3.54 -6.28 44.52
CA ARG A 403 -4.56 -7.04 45.26
C ARG A 403 -4.75 -6.48 46.68
N HIS A 404 -5.58 -5.46 46.80
CA HIS A 404 -5.93 -4.83 48.08
C HIS A 404 -7.44 -4.55 48.15
N VAL A 405 -8.01 -4.69 49.34
CA VAL A 405 -9.43 -4.43 49.64
C VAL A 405 -9.48 -3.31 50.66
N GLY A 406 -10.21 -2.24 50.33
CA GLY A 406 -10.29 -1.03 51.14
C GLY A 406 -9.53 0.13 50.50
N GLU A 407 -9.24 1.12 51.32
CA GLU A 407 -8.64 2.39 50.93
C GLU A 407 -7.11 2.37 51.11
N VAL A 408 -6.37 2.79 50.09
CA VAL A 408 -4.90 2.80 50.08
C VAL A 408 -4.40 4.24 50.08
N LYS A 409 -3.53 4.62 51.02
CA LYS A 409 -3.04 6.01 51.09
C LYS A 409 -2.10 6.32 49.93
N ASN A 410 -2.25 7.50 49.35
CA ASN A 410 -1.36 8.03 48.33
C ASN A 410 -0.11 8.64 48.99
N LYS A 411 1.08 8.18 48.59
CA LYS A 411 2.37 8.71 49.09
C LYS A 411 2.79 10.04 48.46
N LYS A 412 2.04 10.55 47.47
CA LYS A 412 2.26 11.85 46.80
C LYS A 412 3.70 12.07 46.32
N LEU A 413 4.24 11.08 45.61
CA LEU A 413 5.59 11.13 45.06
C LEU A 413 5.73 12.13 43.92
N THR A 414 6.93 12.69 43.74
CA THR A 414 7.24 13.48 42.55
C THR A 414 7.63 12.58 41.37
N LYS A 415 7.56 13.11 40.14
CA LYS A 415 7.99 12.36 38.94
C LYS A 415 9.44 11.87 39.05
N LYS A 416 10.32 12.63 39.70
CA LYS A 416 11.74 12.28 39.89
C LYS A 416 11.87 11.08 40.83
N ASP A 417 11.21 11.12 41.98
CA ASP A 417 11.25 10.04 42.98
C ASP A 417 10.76 8.71 42.39
N VAL A 418 9.68 8.75 41.59
CA VAL A 418 9.17 7.56 40.91
C VAL A 418 10.21 7.00 39.94
N VAL A 419 10.86 7.84 39.13
CA VAL A 419 11.90 7.39 38.19
C VAL A 419 13.07 6.73 38.92
N ASP A 420 13.52 7.32 40.03
CA ASP A 420 14.65 6.79 40.79
C ASP A 420 14.31 5.45 41.43
N ILE A 421 13.11 5.31 41.99
CA ILE A 421 12.61 4.02 42.52
C ILE A 421 12.53 2.97 41.40
N LEU A 422 12.02 3.32 40.22
CA LEU A 422 11.92 2.39 39.08
C LEU A 422 13.31 1.96 38.57
N LYS A 423 14.28 2.88 38.52
CA LYS A 423 15.67 2.55 38.18
C LYS A 423 16.27 1.58 39.19
N ASP A 424 16.02 1.79 40.47
CA ASP A 424 16.54 0.91 41.53
C ASP A 424 15.90 -0.48 41.50
N ILE A 425 14.61 -0.57 41.20
CA ILE A 425 13.92 -1.85 40.94
C ILE A 425 14.58 -2.59 39.78
N TRP A 426 14.89 -1.91 38.68
CA TRP A 426 15.58 -2.54 37.55
C TRP A 426 16.98 -3.00 37.90
N LYS A 427 17.76 -2.19 38.63
CA LYS A 427 19.11 -2.58 39.09
C LYS A 427 19.06 -3.83 39.97
N GLU A 428 18.14 -3.89 40.93
CA GLU A 428 18.00 -5.04 41.83
C GLU A 428 17.51 -6.29 41.08
N LYS A 429 16.64 -6.13 40.06
CA LYS A 429 16.22 -7.24 39.20
C LYS A 429 17.38 -7.81 38.38
N ILE A 430 18.18 -6.96 37.75
CA ILE A 430 19.34 -7.38 36.95
C ILE A 430 20.36 -8.10 37.83
N ALA A 431 20.63 -7.57 39.03
CA ALA A 431 21.53 -8.22 39.98
C ALA A 431 21.01 -9.60 40.41
N LEU A 432 19.71 -9.75 40.65
CA LEU A 432 19.10 -11.03 41.01
C LEU A 432 19.15 -12.05 39.87
N GLU A 433 18.90 -11.61 38.63
CA GLU A 433 19.01 -12.45 37.43
C GLU A 433 20.44 -12.95 37.22
N GLN A 434 21.45 -12.11 37.46
CA GLN A 434 22.86 -12.47 37.38
C GLN A 434 23.27 -13.49 38.45
N GLN A 435 22.71 -13.39 39.67
CA GLN A 435 23.05 -14.30 40.77
C GLN A 435 22.35 -15.65 40.68
N THR A 436 21.09 -15.69 40.24
CA THR A 436 20.25 -16.90 40.27
C THR A 436 20.08 -17.58 38.91
N GLY A 437 20.45 -16.93 37.81
CA GLY A 437 20.27 -17.43 36.44
C GLY A 437 18.81 -17.59 35.99
N LYS A 438 17.83 -17.25 36.85
CA LYS A 438 16.40 -17.34 36.58
C LYS A 438 15.82 -15.94 36.39
N ARG A 439 14.93 -15.79 35.41
CA ARG A 439 14.20 -14.52 35.17
C ARG A 439 12.94 -14.49 36.03
N PRO A 440 12.85 -13.66 37.08
CA PRO A 440 11.65 -13.58 37.89
C PRO A 440 10.53 -12.88 37.09
N VAL A 441 9.29 -13.31 37.34
CA VAL A 441 8.09 -12.68 36.76
C VAL A 441 7.97 -11.26 37.32
N LEU A 442 7.98 -10.25 36.44
CA LEU A 442 8.09 -8.84 36.85
C LEU A 442 7.01 -8.38 37.86
N PRO A 443 5.71 -8.70 37.68
CA PRO A 443 4.67 -8.41 38.68
C PRO A 443 4.94 -8.94 40.09
N GLU A 444 5.50 -10.15 40.22
CA GLU A 444 5.79 -10.79 41.50
C GLU A 444 7.05 -10.21 42.13
N PHE A 445 8.08 -9.99 41.30
CA PHE A 445 9.31 -9.32 41.72
C PHE A 445 9.06 -7.88 42.19
N PHE A 446 8.18 -7.15 41.50
CA PHE A 446 7.84 -5.78 41.85
C PHE A 446 7.20 -5.70 43.24
N LEU A 447 6.27 -6.61 43.57
CA LEU A 447 5.68 -6.65 44.91
C LEU A 447 6.72 -7.07 45.96
N SER A 448 7.51 -8.11 45.71
CA SER A 448 8.50 -8.59 46.69
C SER A 448 9.59 -7.55 46.98
N TYR A 449 10.01 -6.77 45.98
CA TYR A 449 10.90 -5.62 46.16
C TYR A 449 10.29 -4.58 47.12
N LEU A 450 9.03 -4.21 46.89
CA LEU A 450 8.36 -3.20 47.71
C LEU A 450 8.16 -3.68 49.16
N GLN A 451 7.84 -4.97 49.35
CA GLN A 451 7.75 -5.58 50.67
C GLN A 451 9.09 -5.59 51.39
N LYS A 452 10.18 -5.94 50.69
CA LYS A 452 11.54 -5.95 51.24
C LYS A 452 12.04 -4.56 51.63
N ARG A 453 11.73 -3.53 50.83
CA ARG A 453 12.22 -2.16 51.02
C ARG A 453 11.38 -1.33 51.99
N TYR A 454 10.06 -1.47 51.94
CA TYR A 454 9.12 -0.57 52.64
C TYR A 454 8.22 -1.30 53.66
N GLY A 455 8.36 -2.62 53.79
CA GLY A 455 7.55 -3.45 54.69
C GLY A 455 6.18 -3.81 54.13
N ASP A 456 5.62 -4.93 54.59
CA ASP A 456 4.37 -5.51 54.08
C ASP A 456 3.15 -4.58 54.22
N THR A 457 3.13 -3.74 55.26
CA THR A 457 2.02 -2.81 55.54
C THR A 457 1.98 -1.63 54.57
N SER A 458 3.15 -1.12 54.15
CA SER A 458 3.23 0.02 53.23
C SER A 458 3.42 -0.40 51.77
N ALA A 459 3.79 -1.65 51.49
CA ALA A 459 4.06 -2.13 50.13
C ALA A 459 2.91 -1.86 49.15
N MET A 460 1.66 -2.01 49.61
CA MET A 460 0.46 -1.72 48.79
C MET A 460 0.25 -0.22 48.56
N GLU A 461 0.60 0.64 49.51
CA GLU A 461 0.54 2.10 49.34
C GLU A 461 1.54 2.57 48.27
N TRP A 462 2.75 2.01 48.30
CA TRP A 462 3.77 2.26 47.29
C TRP A 462 3.39 1.70 45.93
N SER A 463 2.83 0.48 45.87
CA SER A 463 2.46 -0.14 44.60
C SER A 463 1.37 0.64 43.88
N TYR A 464 0.33 1.08 44.58
CA TYR A 464 -0.74 1.91 44.02
C TYR A 464 -0.22 3.28 43.60
N THR A 465 0.60 3.92 44.45
CA THR A 465 1.16 5.24 44.13
C THR A 465 2.05 5.18 42.87
N LEU A 466 2.94 4.19 42.78
CA LEU A 466 3.82 4.01 41.61
C LEU A 466 3.00 3.63 40.37
N TYR A 467 2.04 2.72 40.49
CA TYR A 467 1.18 2.30 39.38
C TYR A 467 0.40 3.46 38.77
N GLU A 468 -0.22 4.29 39.61
CA GLU A 468 -1.01 5.43 39.14
C GLU A 468 -0.16 6.55 38.54
N ASN A 469 1.04 6.80 39.09
CA ASN A 469 2.01 7.73 38.49
C ASN A 469 2.50 7.25 37.11
N MET A 470 2.82 5.97 36.99
CA MET A 470 3.24 5.37 35.72
C MET A 470 2.14 5.37 34.65
N ARG A 471 0.88 5.18 35.07
CA ARG A 471 -0.28 5.20 34.17
C ARG A 471 -0.54 6.58 33.58
N LEU A 472 -0.29 7.64 34.34
CA LEU A 472 -0.65 9.01 33.97
C LEU A 472 0.49 9.83 33.35
N CYS A 473 1.73 9.33 33.36
CA CYS A 473 2.89 10.02 32.78
C CYS A 473 3.49 9.25 31.57
N PRO A 474 2.80 9.19 30.42
CA PRO A 474 3.31 8.50 29.23
C PRO A 474 4.52 9.20 28.60
N SER A 475 4.70 10.50 28.84
CA SER A 475 5.83 11.26 28.28
C SER A 475 7.20 10.82 28.82
N ASN A 476 7.25 10.23 30.01
CA ASN A 476 8.50 9.75 30.59
C ASN A 476 8.79 8.32 30.11
N HIS A 477 9.82 8.17 29.27
CA HIS A 477 10.23 6.89 28.70
C HIS A 477 10.46 5.79 29.75
N VAL A 478 11.02 6.13 30.92
CA VAL A 478 11.31 5.14 31.97
C VAL A 478 10.01 4.62 32.59
N MET A 479 9.07 5.51 32.88
CA MET A 479 7.77 5.16 33.46
C MET A 479 6.90 4.40 32.47
N SER A 480 6.80 4.87 31.22
CA SER A 480 5.98 4.23 30.19
C SER A 480 6.51 2.85 29.82
N SER A 481 7.84 2.71 29.68
CA SER A 481 8.48 1.42 29.41
C SER A 481 8.24 0.44 30.56
N PHE A 482 8.44 0.87 31.81
CA PHE A 482 8.19 0.01 32.98
C PHE A 482 6.71 -0.41 33.05
N TYR A 483 5.78 0.54 32.85
CA TYR A 483 4.35 0.29 32.87
C TYR A 483 3.91 -0.72 31.83
N ASN A 484 4.41 -0.59 30.60
CA ASN A 484 4.06 -1.47 29.49
C ASN A 484 4.53 -2.90 29.73
N ILE A 485 5.71 -3.08 30.30
CA ILE A 485 6.25 -4.41 30.68
C ILE A 485 5.50 -4.96 31.90
N LEU A 486 5.19 -4.13 32.89
CA LEU A 486 4.45 -4.53 34.10
C LEU A 486 3.00 -4.95 33.81
N THR A 487 2.38 -4.36 32.78
CA THR A 487 1.00 -4.66 32.37
C THR A 487 0.91 -5.69 31.23
N GLY A 488 2.05 -6.14 30.69
CA GLY A 488 2.10 -7.13 29.61
C GLY A 488 1.64 -6.61 28.24
N LYS A 489 1.62 -5.28 28.04
CA LYS A 489 1.24 -4.66 26.75
C LYS A 489 2.32 -4.80 25.67
N VAL A 490 3.56 -5.05 26.06
CA VAL A 490 4.68 -5.35 25.14
C VAL A 490 5.22 -6.73 25.48
N GLY A 491 5.23 -7.65 24.52
CA GLY A 491 5.91 -8.93 24.67
C GLY A 491 7.41 -8.70 24.78
N ASN A 492 8.00 -9.05 25.93
CA ASN A 492 9.44 -9.24 26.20
C ASN A 492 10.43 -8.55 25.24
N LEU A 493 10.37 -7.23 25.11
CA LEU A 493 11.40 -6.42 24.47
C LEU A 493 12.02 -5.52 25.52
N GLN A 494 13.21 -5.92 25.96
CA GLN A 494 14.05 -5.07 26.80
C GLN A 494 14.44 -3.79 26.04
N PRO A 495 14.62 -2.66 26.74
CA PRO A 495 15.59 -1.68 26.30
C PRO A 495 16.98 -2.34 26.38
N SER A 496 17.55 -2.60 25.20
CA SER A 496 18.97 -2.89 25.04
C SER A 496 19.79 -1.90 25.86
N ALA A 497 20.83 -2.40 26.51
CA ALA A 497 21.89 -1.59 27.08
C ALA A 497 22.31 -0.51 26.07
N ALA A 498 21.89 0.73 26.31
CA ALA A 498 22.57 1.90 25.81
C ALA A 498 23.46 2.39 26.96
N PRO A 499 24.75 2.70 26.69
CA PRO A 499 25.61 3.27 27.71
C PRO A 499 25.04 4.61 28.17
N LEU A 500 25.18 4.86 29.48
CA LEU A 500 25.02 6.16 30.11
C LEU A 500 25.85 7.24 29.41
#